data_AF-A0AAV0Y6F6-F1
#
_entry.id   AF-A0AAV0Y6F6-F1
#
_cell.length_a   1.000
_cell.length_b   1.000
_cell.length_c   1.000
_cell.angle_alpha   90.00
_cell.angle_beta   90.00
_cell.angle_gamma   90.00
#
_symmetry.space_group_name_H-M   'P 1'
#
loop_
_entity.id
_entity.type
_entity.pdbx_description
1 polymer ?
#
loop_
_entity_poly.entity_id
_entity_poly.type
_entity_poly.pdbx_seq_one_letter_code
_entity_poly.pdbx_strand_id
1 'polypeptide(L)'
;MICLICNEEIFKGDEIKCNKCNGFLHFGCSGLRENIYRTIKSESKELWNCSKCKNIKDSVNPKTSSFSDTTIESLLESIEFMSGQFESFKNQMKDILSTLGELQTENKIVKAQM
;
A
#
# COMPACT_ATOMS: atom_id res chain seq x y z
N MET A 1 -14.87 -9.20 -2.55
CA MET A 1 -14.72 -7.73 -2.40
C MET A 1 -13.94 -7.45 -1.13
N ILE A 2 -13.19 -6.35 -1.07
CA ILE A 2 -12.21 -6.11 0.01
C ILE A 2 -12.70 -5.00 0.94
N CYS A 3 -12.49 -5.17 2.25
CA CYS A 3 -12.81 -4.16 3.25
C CYS A 3 -11.82 -3.00 3.25
N LEU A 4 -12.33 -1.77 3.24
CA LEU A 4 -11.52 -0.55 3.30
C LEU A 4 -10.86 -0.25 4.66
N ILE A 5 -11.05 -1.10 5.67
CA ILE A 5 -10.45 -0.92 7.01
C ILE A 5 -9.39 -1.96 7.29
N CYS A 6 -9.71 -3.25 7.17
CA CYS A 6 -8.74 -4.32 7.43
C CYS A 6 -8.06 -4.88 6.16
N ASN A 7 -8.50 -4.49 4.97
CA ASN A 7 -8.02 -5.01 3.68
C ASN A 7 -8.21 -6.52 3.47
N GLU A 8 -9.12 -7.15 4.23
CA GLU A 8 -9.47 -8.57 4.07
C GLU A 8 -10.72 -8.75 3.19
N GLU A 9 -10.95 -9.98 2.71
CA GLU A 9 -12.14 -10.34 1.96
C GLU A 9 -13.42 -10.25 2.81
N ILE A 10 -14.48 -9.72 2.23
CA ILE A 10 -15.81 -9.65 2.84
C ILE A 10 -16.66 -10.83 2.35
N PHE A 11 -17.16 -11.63 3.29
CA PHE A 11 -18.10 -12.72 3.04
C PHE A 11 -19.53 -12.21 2.81
N LYS A 12 -20.32 -12.94 2.02
CA LYS A 12 -21.72 -12.61 1.76
C LYS A 12 -22.53 -12.60 3.06
N GLY A 13 -23.25 -11.52 3.31
CA GLY A 13 -24.03 -11.26 4.50
C GLY A 13 -23.34 -10.40 5.56
N ASP A 14 -22.02 -10.19 5.46
CA ASP A 14 -21.24 -9.35 6.39
C ASP A 14 -20.90 -7.98 5.80
N GLU A 15 -21.47 -7.64 4.64
CA GLU A 15 -21.17 -6.39 3.97
C GLU A 15 -22.02 -5.21 4.38
N ILE A 16 -21.38 -4.05 4.37
CA ILE A 16 -22.05 -2.76 4.36
C ILE A 16 -21.36 -1.80 3.39
N LYS A 17 -22.18 -1.10 2.60
CA LYS A 17 -21.73 -0.14 1.60
C LYS A 17 -21.97 1.28 2.10
N CYS A 18 -20.95 2.12 2.01
CA CYS A 18 -21.09 3.56 2.27
C CYS A 18 -21.77 4.25 1.09
N ASN A 19 -22.82 5.04 1.34
CA ASN A 19 -23.53 5.80 0.31
C ASN A 19 -22.63 6.86 -0.36
N LYS A 20 -21.79 7.56 0.42
CA LYS A 20 -20.98 8.69 -0.09
C LYS A 20 -19.75 8.26 -0.87
N CYS A 21 -18.97 7.28 -0.39
CA CYS A 21 -17.74 6.84 -1.07
C CYS A 21 -17.89 5.53 -1.84
N ASN A 22 -19.07 4.91 -1.83
CA ASN A 22 -19.35 3.59 -2.41
C ASN A 22 -18.44 2.46 -1.91
N GLY A 23 -17.68 2.69 -0.84
CA GLY A 23 -16.77 1.74 -0.25
C GLY A 23 -17.47 0.62 0.52
N PHE A 24 -16.90 -0.58 0.47
CA PHE A 24 -17.39 -1.76 1.18
C PHE A 24 -16.56 -2.02 2.44
N LEU A 25 -17.26 -2.40 3.51
CA LEU A 25 -16.67 -2.72 4.80
C LEU A 25 -17.35 -3.96 5.37
N HIS A 26 -16.63 -4.74 6.19
CA HIS A 26 -17.27 -5.68 7.10
C HIS A 26 -18.17 -4.92 8.07
N PHE A 27 -19.27 -5.54 8.48
CA PHE A 27 -20.16 -5.01 9.49
C PHE A 27 -19.37 -4.69 10.78
N GLY A 28 -18.51 -5.60 11.23
CA GLY A 28 -17.65 -5.39 12.42
C GLY A 28 -16.67 -4.23 12.26
N CYS A 29 -16.10 -4.05 11.07
CA CYS A 29 -15.18 -2.94 10.79
C CYS A 29 -15.90 -1.59 10.69
N SER A 30 -17.18 -1.58 10.34
CA SER A 30 -17.96 -0.35 10.14
C SER A 30 -18.17 0.49 11.42
N GLY A 31 -17.93 -0.09 12.60
CA GLY A 31 -18.18 0.54 13.89
C GLY A 31 -19.67 0.65 14.25
N LEU A 32 -20.54 0.02 13.48
CA LEU A 32 -21.95 -0.11 13.83
C LEU A 32 -22.13 -1.12 14.97
N ARG A 33 -22.95 -0.76 15.96
CA ARG A 33 -23.38 -1.70 16.99
C ARG A 33 -24.45 -2.65 16.43
N GLU A 34 -24.41 -3.91 16.83
CA GLU A 34 -25.25 -4.98 16.29
C GLU A 34 -26.76 -4.75 16.47
N ASN A 35 -27.14 -4.13 17.57
CA ASN A 35 -28.52 -3.71 17.83
C ASN A 35 -29.03 -2.67 16.81
N ILE A 36 -28.17 -1.79 16.31
CA ILE A 36 -28.52 -0.80 15.29
C ILE A 36 -28.58 -1.49 13.92
N TYR A 37 -27.64 -2.36 13.60
CA TYR A 37 -27.59 -3.05 12.31
C TYR A 37 -28.77 -3.99 12.03
N ARG A 38 -29.23 -4.73 13.05
CA ARG A 38 -30.43 -5.57 12.94
C ARG A 38 -31.72 -4.76 12.78
N THR A 39 -31.72 -3.50 13.24
CA THR A 39 -32.91 -2.61 13.23
C THR A 39 -32.94 -1.68 12.02
N ILE A 40 -31.80 -1.47 11.34
CA ILE A 40 -31.73 -0.71 10.09
C ILE A 40 -32.40 -1.53 8.97
N LYS A 41 -33.58 -1.07 8.55
CA LYS A 41 -34.29 -1.55 7.35
C LYS A 41 -33.41 -1.42 6.11
N SER A 42 -33.62 -2.27 5.10
CA SER A 42 -32.87 -2.25 3.84
C SER A 42 -32.70 -0.85 3.25
N GLU A 43 -33.77 -0.06 3.23
CA GLU A 43 -33.81 1.34 2.76
C GLU A 43 -32.87 2.28 3.54
N SER A 44 -32.70 2.02 4.84
CA SER A 44 -31.81 2.83 5.70
C SER A 44 -30.35 2.35 5.64
N LYS A 45 -30.08 1.12 5.18
CA LYS A 45 -28.71 0.64 4.91
C LYS A 45 -28.11 1.38 3.71
N GLU A 46 -28.93 1.70 2.71
CA GLU A 46 -28.51 2.46 1.53
C GLU A 46 -28.11 3.90 1.85
N LEU A 47 -28.64 4.48 2.92
CA LEU A 47 -28.31 5.83 3.38
C LEU A 47 -27.13 5.85 4.37
N TRP A 48 -26.56 4.70 4.72
CA TRP A 48 -25.49 4.63 5.69
C TRP A 48 -24.19 5.23 5.13
N ASN A 49 -23.55 6.08 5.94
CA ASN A 49 -22.24 6.65 5.66
C ASN A 49 -21.21 6.09 6.64
N CYS A 50 -20.01 5.75 6.15
CA CYS A 50 -18.91 5.32 7.01
C CYS A 50 -18.42 6.48 7.90
N SER A 51 -17.71 6.16 8.98
CA SER A 51 -17.23 7.16 9.94
C SER A 51 -16.35 8.25 9.29
N LYS A 52 -15.59 7.89 8.24
CA LYS A 52 -14.82 8.86 7.44
C LYS A 52 -15.73 9.84 6.70
N CYS A 53 -16.86 9.38 6.17
CA CYS A 53 -17.82 10.20 5.43
C CYS A 53 -18.81 10.96 6.33
N LYS A 54 -19.11 10.46 7.54
CA LYS A 54 -19.99 11.10 8.54
C LYS A 54 -19.37 12.33 9.19
N ASN A 55 -18.06 12.31 9.42
CA ASN A 55 -17.36 13.40 10.13
C ASN A 55 -16.97 14.57 9.22
N ILE A 56 -17.27 14.49 7.92
CA ILE A 56 -17.11 15.63 7.01
C ILE A 56 -18.35 16.50 7.17
N LYS A 57 -18.32 17.43 8.14
CA LYS A 57 -19.19 18.62 8.08
C LYS A 57 -18.96 19.26 6.71
N ASP A 58 -20.04 19.65 6.03
CA ASP A 58 -20.04 20.22 4.67
C ASP A 58 -19.14 21.46 4.56
N SER A 59 -17.85 21.24 4.41
CA SER A 59 -16.83 22.28 4.33
C SER A 59 -15.63 21.78 3.54
N VAL A 60 -15.85 21.09 2.42
CA VAL A 60 -14.79 20.84 1.45
C VAL A 60 -15.40 20.91 0.06
N ASN A 61 -15.34 22.11 -0.53
CA ASN A 61 -15.18 22.32 -1.97
C ASN A 61 -14.30 21.17 -2.51
N PRO A 62 -14.66 20.43 -3.57
CA PRO A 62 -13.87 19.28 -3.99
C PRO A 62 -12.46 19.79 -4.28
N LYS A 63 -11.55 19.59 -3.32
CA LYS A 63 -10.13 19.66 -3.57
C LYS A 63 -9.90 18.46 -4.47
N THR A 64 -10.00 18.70 -5.78
CA THR A 64 -9.01 18.16 -6.70
C THR A 64 -7.71 18.21 -5.93
N SER A 65 -7.22 17.04 -5.54
CA SER A 65 -5.90 16.88 -4.97
C SER A 65 -4.94 17.32 -6.06
N SER A 66 -4.72 18.63 -6.15
CA SER A 66 -3.64 19.23 -6.89
C SER A 66 -2.40 18.68 -6.20
N PHE A 67 -1.84 17.62 -6.77
CA PHE A 67 -0.48 17.21 -6.45
C PHE A 67 0.35 18.47 -6.66
N SER A 68 0.85 19.05 -5.57
CA SER A 68 1.69 20.24 -5.69
C SER A 68 2.96 19.82 -6.43
N ASP A 69 3.51 20.70 -7.26
CA ASP A 69 4.75 20.44 -8.00
C ASP A 69 5.87 19.98 -7.05
N THR A 70 5.87 20.48 -5.81
CA THR A 70 6.78 20.06 -4.72
C THR A 70 6.68 18.56 -4.35
N THR A 71 5.51 17.95 -4.47
CA THR A 71 5.32 16.51 -4.23
C THR A 71 5.90 15.68 -5.37
N ILE A 72 5.86 16.20 -6.61
CA ILE A 72 6.42 15.53 -7.78
C ILE A 72 7.94 15.65 -7.78
N GLU A 73 8.47 16.83 -7.47
CA GLU A 73 9.92 17.07 -7.33
C GLU A 73 10.54 16.15 -6.27
N SER A 74 9.95 16.06 -5.08
CA SER A 74 10.45 15.17 -4.03
C SER A 74 10.40 13.67 -4.39
N LEU A 75 9.42 13.26 -5.21
CA LEU A 75 9.37 11.90 -5.76
C LEU A 75 10.47 11.66 -6.79
N LEU A 76 10.75 12.64 -7.65
CA LEU A 76 11.84 12.55 -8.64
C LEU A 76 13.21 12.45 -7.95
N GLU A 77 13.46 13.27 -6.93
CA GLU A 77 14.67 13.20 -6.11
C GLU A 77 14.84 11.83 -5.46
N SER A 78 13.74 11.27 -4.93
CA SER A 78 13.74 9.93 -4.33
C SER A 78 14.09 8.84 -5.36
N ILE A 79 13.54 8.94 -6.57
CA ILE A 79 13.81 7.99 -7.66
C ILE A 79 15.26 8.09 -8.14
N GLU A 80 15.78 9.30 -8.29
CA GLU A 80 17.17 9.53 -8.71
C GLU A 80 18.15 8.99 -7.66
N PHE A 81 17.90 9.26 -6.38
CA PHE A 81 18.68 8.70 -5.28
C PHE A 81 18.67 7.16 -5.29
N MET A 82 17.48 6.55 -5.39
CA MET A 82 17.36 5.08 -5.43
C MET A 82 18.06 4.47 -6.65
N SER A 83 17.98 5.13 -7.80
CA SER A 83 18.65 4.70 -9.03
C SER A 83 20.18 4.73 -8.86
N GLY A 84 20.71 5.77 -8.23
CA GLY A 84 22.12 5.86 -7.87
C GLY A 84 22.57 4.76 -6.91
N GLN A 85 21.77 4.45 -5.89
CA GLN A 85 22.04 3.33 -4.97
C GLN A 85 22.08 1.98 -5.69
N PHE A 86 21.17 1.76 -6.66
CA PHE A 86 21.13 0.52 -7.42
C PHE A 86 22.36 0.34 -8.33
N GLU A 87 22.83 1.41 -8.98
CA GLU A 87 24.05 1.34 -9.79
C GLU A 87 25.30 1.12 -8.92
N SER A 88 25.38 1.75 -7.74
CA SER A 88 26.44 1.51 -6.76
C SER A 88 26.48 0.04 -6.33
N PHE A 89 25.32 -0.53 -5.96
CA PHE A 89 25.20 -1.94 -5.59
C PHE A 89 25.62 -2.88 -6.73
N LYS A 90 25.18 -2.59 -7.96
CA LYS A 90 25.57 -3.35 -9.15
C LYS A 90 27.08 -3.35 -9.38
N ASN A 91 27.76 -2.23 -9.14
CA ASN A 91 29.21 -2.16 -9.26
C ASN A 91 29.90 -2.94 -8.15
N GLN A 92 29.47 -2.81 -6.90
CA GLN A 92 29.98 -3.64 -5.80
C GLN A 92 29.82 -5.15 -6.06
N MET A 93 28.70 -5.56 -6.65
CA MET A 93 28.47 -6.95 -7.04
C MET A 93 29.44 -7.44 -8.14
N LYS A 94 29.77 -6.58 -9.12
CA LYS A 94 30.79 -6.93 -10.14
C LYS A 94 32.17 -7.11 -9.51
N ASP A 95 32.52 -6.27 -8.55
CA ASP A 95 33.81 -6.36 -7.86
C ASP A 95 33.91 -7.68 -7.08
N ILE A 96 32.86 -8.04 -6.33
CA ILE A 96 32.78 -9.32 -5.62
C ILE A 96 32.93 -10.51 -6.58
N LEU A 97 32.26 -10.49 -7.73
CA LEU A 97 32.37 -11.56 -8.72
C LEU A 97 33.78 -11.67 -9.29
N SER A 98 34.45 -10.54 -9.50
CA SER A 98 35.83 -10.50 -10.00
C SER A 98 36.79 -11.11 -8.98
N THR A 99 36.72 -10.67 -7.72
CA THR A 99 37.51 -11.23 -6.61
C THR A 99 37.26 -12.72 -6.43
N LEU A 100 36.01 -13.19 -6.55
CA LEU A 100 35.70 -14.61 -6.46
C LEU A 100 36.38 -15.42 -7.60
N GLY A 101 36.40 -14.87 -8.82
CA GLY A 101 37.06 -15.49 -9.97
C GLY A 101 38.58 -15.60 -9.79
N GLU A 102 39.21 -14.56 -9.25
CA GLU A 102 40.63 -14.55 -8.90
C GLU A 102 40.94 -15.62 -7.85
N LEU A 103 40.20 -15.63 -6.74
CA LEU A 103 40.36 -16.61 -5.66
C LEU A 103 40.16 -18.06 -6.13
N GLN A 104 39.21 -18.30 -7.05
CA GLN A 104 39.02 -19.62 -7.64
C GLN A 104 40.22 -20.04 -8.51
N THR A 105 40.81 -19.09 -9.22
CA THR A 105 41.99 -19.33 -10.06
C THR A 105 43.20 -19.64 -9.19
N GLU A 106 43.45 -18.84 -8.15
CA GLU A 106 44.52 -19.07 -7.18
C GLU A 106 44.38 -20.43 -6.49
N ASN A 107 43.17 -20.79 -6.04
CA ASN A 107 42.91 -22.11 -5.44
C ASN A 107 43.26 -23.28 -6.37
N LYS A 108 43.00 -23.15 -7.68
CA LYS A 108 43.36 -24.19 -8.66
C LYS A 108 44.87 -24.30 -8.82
N ILE A 109 45.58 -23.18 -8.84
CA ILE A 109 47.05 -23.15 -8.95
C ILE A 109 47.69 -23.80 -7.72
N VAL A 110 47.26 -23.41 -6.51
CA VAL A 110 47.77 -23.96 -5.25
C VAL A 110 47.54 -25.47 -5.19
N LYS A 111 46.33 -25.94 -5.55
CA LYS A 111 46.02 -27.38 -5.61
C LYS A 111 46.86 -28.16 -6.62
N ALA A 112 47.32 -27.51 -7.70
CA ALA A 112 48.17 -28.15 -8.70
C ALA A 112 49.66 -28.17 -8.31
N GLN A 113 50.05 -27.40 -7.29
CA GLN A 113 51.42 -27.31 -6.76
C GLN A 113 51.64 -28.16 -5.49
N MET A 114 50.56 -28.73 -4.92
CA MET A 114 50.59 -29.72 -3.84
C MET A 114 50.51 -31.13 -4.39
#